data_AF-A0A382WK25-F1
#
_entry.id   AF-A0A382WK25-F1
#
_cell.length_a   1.000
_cell.length_b   1.000
_cell.length_c   1.000
_cell.angle_alpha   90.00
_cell.angle_beta   90.00
_cell.angle_gamma   90.00
#
_symmetry.space_group_name_H-M   'P 1'
#
loop_
_entity.id
_entity.type
_entity.pdbx_description
1 polymer ?
#
loop_
_entity_poly.entity_id
_entity_poly.type
_entity_poly.pdbx_seq_one_letter_code
_entity_poly.pdbx_strand_id
1 'polypeptide(L)' 'MENFINDLAVFVWTWNVPILVGSGIFFLIYSKLTPFKYIIHAFNLIRGKYSSKEDIGQVTHFQALTTALSGTI' A
#
# COMPACT_ATOMS: atom_id res chain seq x y z
N MET A 1 -12.91 18.37 31.18
CA MET A 1 -12.81 18.32 29.71
C MET A 1 -11.53 17.62 29.27
N GLU A 2 -10.39 17.94 29.87
CA GLU A 2 -9.08 17.34 29.54
C GLU A 2 -9.02 15.82 29.75
N ASN A 3 -9.59 15.32 30.86
CA ASN A 3 -9.64 13.87 31.13
C ASN A 3 -10.43 13.10 30.06
N PHE A 4 -11.50 13.68 29.53
CA PHE A 4 -12.30 13.06 28.46
C PHE A 4 -11.52 13.01 27.14
N ILE A 5 -10.81 14.08 26.78
CA ILE A 5 -9.96 14.10 25.60
C ILE A 5 -8.83 13.06 25.74
N ASN A 6 -8.23 12.94 26.92
CA ASN A 6 -7.17 11.95 27.18
C ASN A 6 -7.70 10.51 27.09
N ASP A 7 -8.87 10.20 27.65
CA ASP A 7 -9.46 8.86 27.56
C ASP A 7 -9.81 8.49 26.11
N LEU A 8 -10.35 9.43 25.34
CA LEU A 8 -10.61 9.22 23.90
C LEU A 8 -9.31 9.05 23.11
N ALA A 9 -8.28 9.83 23.41
CA ALA A 9 -6.98 9.70 22.76
C ALA A 9 -6.40 8.31 23.04
N VAL A 10 -6.37 7.87 24.29
CA VAL A 10 -5.87 6.54 24.67
C VAL A 10 -6.66 5.45 23.94
N PHE A 11 -8.00 5.54 23.91
CA PHE A 11 -8.82 4.58 23.19
C PHE A 11 -8.48 4.48 21.69
N VAL A 12 -8.36 5.62 21.00
CA VAL A 12 -8.03 5.68 19.57
C VAL A 12 -6.62 5.15 19.31
N TRP A 13 -5.62 5.62 20.06
CA TRP A 13 -4.22 5.21 19.88
C TRP A 13 -4.01 3.72 20.20
N THR A 14 -4.65 3.20 21.24
CA THR A 14 -4.55 1.78 21.61
C THR A 14 -5.19 0.87 20.56
N TRP A 15 -6.33 1.25 19.99
CA TRP A 15 -7.05 0.40 19.04
C TRP A 15 -6.57 0.54 17.59
N ASN A 16 -5.86 1.63 17.25
CA ASN A 16 -5.32 1.87 15.91
C ASN A 16 -4.35 0.75 15.46
N VAL A 17 -3.37 0.40 16.29
CA VAL A 17 -2.35 -0.61 15.98
C VAL A 17 -2.94 -2.00 15.71
N PRO A 18 -3.79 -2.59 16.58
CA PRO A 18 -4.33 -3.92 16.33
C PRO A 18 -5.26 -3.98 15.11
N ILE A 19 -6.02 -2.92 14.79
CA ILE A 19 -6.80 -2.87 13.54
C ILE A 19 -5.87 -2.87 12.32
N LEU A 20 -4.81 -2.05 12.34
CA LEU A 20 -3.87 -1.95 11.21
C LEU A 20 -3.16 -3.27 10.97
N VAL A 21 -2.61 -3.88 12.02
CA VAL A 21 -1.92 -5.17 11.92
C VAL A 21 -2.91 -6.28 11.54
N GLY A 22 -4.10 -6.31 12.15
CA GLY A 22 -5.13 -7.30 11.87
C GLY A 22 -5.63 -7.24 10.43
N SER A 23 -5.89 -6.03 9.91
CA SER A 23 -6.29 -5.83 8.52
C SER A 23 -5.19 -6.22 7.54
N GLY A 24 -3.92 -5.90 7.83
CA GLY A 24 -2.77 -6.35 7.03
C GLY A 24 -2.69 -7.88 6.93
N ILE A 25 -2.81 -8.58 8.05
CA ILE A 25 -2.80 -10.06 8.09
C ILE A 25 -4.02 -10.62 7.35
N PHE A 26 -5.21 -10.03 7.54
CA PHE A 26 -6.42 -10.45 6.85
C PHE A 26 -6.26 -10.34 5.32
N PHE A 27 -5.79 -9.20 4.82
CA PHE A 27 -5.54 -9.01 3.38
C PHE A 27 -4.43 -9.92 2.85
N LEU A 28 -3.41 -10.20 3.67
CA LEU A 28 -2.33 -11.13 3.32
C LEU A 28 -2.87 -12.54 3.02
N ILE A 29 -3.72 -13.05 3.91
CA ILE A 29 -4.35 -14.37 3.79
C ILE A 29 -5.38 -14.37 2.66
N TYR A 30 -6.27 -13.37 2.61
CA TYR A 30 -7.31 -13.25 1.58
C TYR A 30 -6.70 -13.21 0.17
N SER A 31 -5.61 -12.46 0.01
CA SER A 31 -4.91 -12.32 -1.28
C SER A 31 -4.01 -13.51 -1.60
N LYS A 32 -3.95 -14.55 -0.76
CA LYS A 32 -3.12 -15.77 -0.98
C LYS A 32 -1.65 -15.47 -1.29
N LEU A 33 -1.08 -14.45 -0.66
CA LEU A 33 0.30 -13.99 -0.93
C LEU A 33 0.57 -13.66 -2.41
N THR A 34 -0.46 -13.30 -3.18
CA THR A 34 -0.35 -12.93 -4.60
C THR A 34 0.71 -11.85 -4.86
N PRO A 35 0.82 -10.76 -4.07
CA PRO A 35 1.86 -9.75 -4.28
C PRO A 35 3.28 -10.35 -4.29
N PHE A 36 3.56 -11.34 -3.45
CA PHE A 36 4.87 -12.00 -3.38
C PHE A 36 5.12 -12.94 -4.56
N LYS A 37 4.07 -13.59 -5.08
CA LYS A 37 4.18 -14.51 -6.22
C LYS A 37 4.48 -13.79 -7.54
N TYR A 38 3.97 -12.57 -7.73
CA TYR A 38 4.04 -11.85 -9.00
C TYR A 38 5.09 -10.72 -9.03
N ILE A 39 6.04 -10.68 -8.08
CA ILE A 39 7.11 -9.67 -8.04
C ILE A 39 7.89 -9.59 -9.35
N ILE A 40 8.23 -10.75 -9.95
CA ILE A 40 8.96 -10.81 -11.22
C ILE A 40 8.15 -10.17 -12.36
N HIS A 41 6.83 -10.38 -12.38
CA HIS A 41 5.96 -9.78 -13.40
C HIS A 41 5.87 -8.26 -13.23
N ALA A 42 5.72 -7.79 -11.98
CA ALA A 42 5.73 -6.37 -11.68
C ALA A 42 7.04 -5.69 -12.12
N PHE A 43 8.18 -6.34 -11.93
CA PHE A 43 9.48 -5.82 -12.38
C PHE A 43 9.57 -5.71 -13.92
N ASN A 44 9.03 -6.69 -14.65
CA ASN A 44 8.97 -6.62 -16.11
C ASN A 44 8.00 -5.52 -16.61
N LEU A 45 6.94 -5.23 -15.85
CA LEU A 45 6.00 -4.15 -16.16
C LEU A 45 6.66 -2.77 -16.00
N ILE A 46 7.34 -2.50 -14.88
CA ILE A 46 8.00 -1.20 -14.65
C ILE A 46 9.21 -0.97 -15.57
N ARG A 47 9.83 -2.04 -16.09
CA ARG A 47 10.88 -1.94 -17.12
C ARG A 47 10.34 -1.62 -18.52
N GLY A 48 9.03 -1.51 -18.68
CA GLY A 48 8.38 -1.15 -19.94
C GLY A 48 8.24 -2.29 -20.94
N LYS A 49 8.54 -3.55 -20.56
CA LYS A 49 8.42 -4.71 -21.46
C LYS A 49 6.96 -4.97 -21.88
N TYR A 50 6.00 -4.49 -21.09
CA TYR A 50 4.57 -4.62 -21.32
C TYR A 50 3.86 -3.27 -21.51
N SER A 51 4.59 -2.18 -21.72
CA SER A 51 3.96 -0.86 -21.94
C SER A 51 3.60 -0.73 -23.43
N SER A 52 2.33 -0.58 -23.77
CA SER A 52 1.91 -0.24 -25.14
C SER A 52 1.82 1.28 -25.30
N LYS A 53 2.02 1.76 -26.53
CA LYS A 53 1.88 3.20 -26.85
C LYS A 53 0.42 3.66 -26.85
N GLU A 54 -0.55 2.75 -26.86
CA GLU A 54 -1.98 3.05 -26.74
C GLU A 54 -2.49 3.07 -25.28
N ASP A 55 -1.63 2.82 -24.28
CA ASP A 55 -2.07 2.81 -22.88
C ASP A 55 -2.47 4.23 -22.41
N ILE A 56 -3.69 4.33 -21.87
CA ILE A 56 -4.30 5.59 -21.42
C ILE A 56 -3.68 5.98 -20.07
N GLY A 57 -2.49 6.57 -20.08
CA GLY A 57 -1.77 6.98 -18.87
C GLY A 57 -1.02 8.30 -19.07
N GLN A 58 -1.15 9.23 -18.12
CA GLN A 58 -0.43 10.51 -18.14
C GLN A 58 1.06 10.38 -17.77
N VAL A 59 1.42 9.30 -17.07
CA VAL A 59 2.77 9.01 -16.58
C VAL A 59 3.13 7.56 -16.83
N THR A 60 4.43 7.28 -16.95
CA THR A 60 4.92 5.89 -17.13
C THR A 60 4.75 5.08 -15.85
N HIS A 61 4.62 3.74 -15.97
CA HIS A 61 4.55 2.85 -14.79
C HIS A 61 5.73 3.02 -13.83
N PHE A 62 6.92 3.28 -14.37
CA PHE A 62 8.10 3.56 -13.56
C PHE A 62 7.96 4.88 -12.79
N GLN A 63 7.50 5.94 -13.45
CA GLN A 63 7.30 7.24 -12.82
C GLN A 63 6.24 7.18 -11.71
N ALA A 64 5.13 6.46 -11.95
CA ALA A 64 4.11 6.22 -10.93
C ALA A 64 4.70 5.51 -9.70
N LEU A 65 5.54 4.48 -9.90
CA LEU A 65 6.24 3.79 -8.82
C LEU A 65 7.18 4.74 -8.06
N THR A 66 7.98 5.54 -8.75
CA THR A 66 8.91 6.50 -8.11
C THR A 66 8.17 7.55 -7.29
N THR A 67 7.04 8.07 -7.77
CA THR A 67 6.20 9.00 -7.00
C THR A 67 5.65 8.37 -5.74
N ALA A 68 5.12 7.15 -5.83
CA ALA A 68 4.63 6.43 -4.65
C ALA A 68 5.75 6.16 -3.64
N LEU A 69 6.92 5.71 -4.11
CA LEU A 69 8.08 5.46 -3.27
C LEU A 69 8.54 6.75 -2.56
N SER A 70 8.60 7.87 -3.28
CA SER A 70 8.95 9.18 -2.73
C SER A 70 7.97 9.68 -1.66
N GLY A 71 6.73 9.19 -1.63
CA GLY A 71 5.76 9.52 -0.58
C GLY A 71 5.84 8.62 0.65
N THR A 72 6.55 7.48 0.56
CA THR A 72 6.71 6.52 1.66
C THR A 72 8.07 6.57 2.34
N ILE A 73 9.05 7.22 1.71
CA ILE A 73 10.36 7.55 2.28
C ILE A 73 10.28 8.97 2.84
#